data_AF-A0A7S0J700-F1
#
_entry.id   AF-A0A7S0J700-F1
#
_cell.length_a   1.000
_cell.length_b   1.000
_cell.length_c   1.000
_cell.angle_alpha   90.00
_cell.angle_beta   90.00
_cell.angle_gamma   90.00
#
_symmetry.space_group_name_H-M   'P 1'
#
loop_
_entity.id
_entity.type
_entity.pdbx_description
1 polymer ?
#
loop_
_entity_poly.entity_id
_entity_poly.type
_entity_poly.pdbx_seq_one_letter_code
_entity_poly.pdbx_strand_id
1 'polypeptide(L)'
;GAYRRFNQEIVPGRCLVSGINQGLYARASSHSTHLIISSSDHKGNTHGPVRLPMEPQALLEAANSGDHFAYVAGVAYQVSIRFHVQGLVLDNYRTDLPLKKGLSSSAAVCVLAARAFNRVYDLKLSVRGEMDLAYQGEITTPSQCGRMDQCCAFGARPVLMTFDGDKLDCEELSLRSPLHIVIVELAGAKDTVEILQKLNKAYPVAANPVEARVQQFLGAHNQQLVQDATDAIRVGDVARLGQLMREYQAAFDAALVPQCPSQLTAPNLHRVLGFEPLQQHIYGAKGIGSQGDGCAQLLCKSEEDMTAVISMVERELGMSCLPLQIGSTRPVTQALIPAASFPQTLFPASKALPPALFPILDEDGIMKPAVLLLVEQALSAGVQKVVIVVDEGHRRPFEEIFKQPLDACSLNRMAARMREYSKTIDEIGERVELVEQRDGRGLGAAVLCAKEALGSSPFLLMLGDHLYTST
;
A
#
# COMPACT_ATOMS: atom_id res chain seq x y z
N GLY A 1 -15.44 -7.20 -17.32
CA GLY A 1 -14.22 -6.98 -18.13
C GLY A 1 -14.28 -7.72 -19.44
N ALA A 2 -13.77 -8.96 -19.50
CA ALA A 2 -13.56 -9.70 -20.75
C ALA A 2 -14.80 -9.85 -21.66
N TYR A 3 -15.99 -10.05 -21.08
CA TYR A 3 -17.24 -10.20 -21.85
C TYR A 3 -17.62 -8.98 -22.70
N ARG A 4 -17.02 -7.81 -22.46
CA ARG A 4 -17.20 -6.61 -23.30
C ARG A 4 -16.75 -6.78 -24.74
N ARG A 5 -15.83 -7.72 -24.99
CA ARG A 5 -15.43 -8.13 -26.34
C ARG A 5 -16.61 -8.70 -27.14
N PHE A 6 -17.60 -9.28 -26.45
CA PHE A 6 -18.75 -9.95 -27.06
C PHE A 6 -20.05 -9.15 -26.91
N ASN A 7 -20.16 -8.30 -25.89
CA ASN A 7 -21.32 -7.43 -25.69
C ASN A 7 -20.88 -6.06 -25.13
N GLN A 8 -20.98 -5.02 -25.96
CA GLN A 8 -20.57 -3.65 -25.59
C GLN A 8 -21.49 -2.98 -24.57
N GLU A 9 -22.72 -3.48 -24.38
CA GLU A 9 -23.67 -2.96 -23.38
C GLU A 9 -23.24 -3.29 -21.94
N ILE A 10 -22.42 -4.33 -21.75
CA ILE A 10 -21.83 -4.65 -20.45
C ILE A 10 -20.88 -3.51 -20.06
N VAL A 11 -21.13 -2.81 -18.96
CA VAL A 11 -20.23 -1.74 -18.48
C VAL A 11 -18.86 -2.28 -18.00
N PRO A 12 -17.79 -1.46 -17.93
CA PRO A 12 -16.51 -1.90 -17.37
C PRO A 12 -16.66 -2.51 -15.97
N GLY A 13 -15.86 -3.53 -15.63
CA GLY A 13 -15.83 -4.01 -14.25
C GLY A 13 -15.10 -3.01 -13.36
N ARG A 14 -15.61 -2.70 -12.16
CA ARG A 14 -14.91 -1.87 -11.17
C ARG A 14 -14.87 -2.56 -9.83
N CYS A 15 -13.75 -2.50 -9.13
CA CYS A 15 -13.65 -2.93 -7.74
C CYS A 15 -12.68 -2.06 -6.94
N LEU A 16 -12.89 -2.01 -5.63
CA LEU A 16 -11.91 -1.53 -4.66
C LEU A 16 -11.28 -2.74 -4.00
N VAL A 17 -9.96 -2.77 -4.00
CA VAL A 17 -9.15 -3.83 -3.38
C VAL A 17 -7.98 -3.19 -2.67
N SER A 18 -7.49 -3.84 -1.63
CA SER A 18 -6.25 -3.45 -0.97
C SER A 18 -5.43 -4.69 -0.69
N GLY A 19 -4.12 -4.58 -0.80
CA GLY A 19 -3.23 -5.54 -0.16
C GLY A 19 -3.30 -5.39 1.36
N ILE A 20 -2.60 -6.30 2.05
CA ILE A 20 -2.50 -6.32 3.50
C ILE A 20 -1.08 -5.97 3.94
N ASN A 21 -0.89 -5.72 5.23
CA ASN A 21 0.42 -5.41 5.82
C ASN A 21 1.32 -6.64 6.05
N GLN A 22 0.85 -7.83 5.69
CA GLN A 22 1.56 -9.11 5.71
C GLN A 22 1.93 -9.53 4.28
N GLY A 23 3.00 -10.28 4.10
CA GLY A 23 3.50 -10.68 2.79
C GLY A 23 4.67 -11.66 2.83
N LEU A 24 5.36 -11.70 1.69
CA LEU A 24 6.56 -12.50 1.47
C LEU A 24 7.76 -11.56 1.36
N TYR A 25 8.86 -11.93 2.01
CA TYR A 25 10.10 -11.15 2.04
C TYR A 25 11.21 -11.99 1.46
N ALA A 26 11.91 -11.47 0.46
CA ALA A 26 12.98 -12.19 -0.20
C ALA A 26 14.23 -11.36 -0.40
N ARG A 27 15.37 -12.05 -0.45
CA ARG A 27 16.62 -11.55 -1.03
C ARG A 27 16.72 -12.09 -2.44
N ALA A 28 17.21 -11.26 -3.35
CA ALA A 28 17.38 -11.65 -4.74
C ALA A 28 18.74 -11.19 -5.28
N SER A 29 19.36 -12.04 -6.09
CA SER A 29 20.60 -11.72 -6.81
C SER A 29 20.61 -12.41 -8.17
N SER A 30 21.39 -11.87 -9.11
CA SER A 30 21.58 -12.52 -10.41
C SER A 30 22.32 -13.85 -10.27
N HIS A 31 22.05 -14.77 -11.19
CA HIS A 31 22.82 -15.99 -11.38
C HIS A 31 23.11 -16.15 -12.88
N SER A 32 24.20 -16.82 -13.26
CA SER A 32 24.59 -16.91 -14.67
C SER A 32 23.60 -17.72 -15.53
N THR A 33 23.12 -18.87 -15.02
CA THR A 33 22.38 -19.83 -15.87
C THR A 33 21.11 -20.43 -15.26
N HIS A 34 20.83 -20.24 -13.97
CA HIS A 34 19.78 -20.98 -13.26
C HIS A 34 18.88 -20.06 -12.46
N LEU A 35 17.62 -20.45 -12.35
CA LEU A 35 16.68 -19.99 -11.34
C LEU A 35 16.84 -20.88 -10.11
N ILE A 36 17.29 -20.30 -9.00
CA ILE A 36 17.48 -20.98 -7.71
C ILE A 36 16.49 -20.39 -6.72
N ILE A 37 15.60 -21.22 -6.17
CA ILE A 37 14.50 -20.75 -5.33
C ILE A 37 14.52 -21.46 -3.99
N SER A 38 14.55 -20.70 -2.90
CA SER A 38 14.27 -21.15 -1.53
C SER A 38 13.11 -20.35 -0.94
N SER A 39 12.31 -20.99 -0.10
CA SER A 39 11.14 -20.37 0.52
C SER A 39 10.92 -20.85 1.95
N SER A 40 10.70 -19.91 2.87
CA SER A 40 10.28 -20.18 4.24
C SER A 40 8.79 -19.95 4.39
N ASP A 41 8.07 -20.95 4.91
CA ASP A 41 6.64 -20.83 5.20
C ASP A 41 6.38 -20.01 6.48
N HIS A 42 5.10 -19.72 6.76
CA HIS A 42 4.67 -18.98 7.96
C HIS A 42 4.93 -19.71 9.29
N LYS A 43 5.33 -20.99 9.25
CA LYS A 43 5.72 -21.79 10.41
C LYS A 43 7.23 -21.85 10.59
N GLY A 44 8.01 -21.23 9.70
CA GLY A 44 9.47 -21.25 9.70
C GLY A 44 10.08 -22.49 9.03
N ASN A 45 9.28 -23.36 8.39
CA ASN A 45 9.82 -24.47 7.62
C ASN A 45 10.41 -23.94 6.32
N THR A 46 11.56 -24.47 5.92
CA THR A 46 12.24 -24.06 4.68
C THR A 46 12.06 -25.12 3.60
N HIS A 47 11.74 -24.68 2.40
CA HIS A 47 11.58 -25.48 1.19
C HIS A 47 12.63 -25.09 0.15
N GLY A 48 13.18 -26.09 -0.56
CA GLY A 48 14.25 -25.90 -1.53
C GLY A 48 15.67 -26.09 -0.94
N PRO A 49 16.72 -25.61 -1.62
CA PRO A 49 16.67 -24.86 -2.87
C PRO A 49 16.28 -25.76 -4.06
N VAL A 50 15.35 -25.29 -4.89
CA VAL A 50 15.09 -25.88 -6.21
C VAL A 50 15.94 -25.14 -7.23
N ARG A 51 16.55 -25.89 -8.15
CA ARG A 51 17.36 -25.36 -9.25
C ARG A 51 16.71 -25.71 -10.57
N LEU A 52 16.37 -24.68 -11.35
CA LEU A 52 15.81 -24.82 -12.70
C LEU A 52 16.74 -24.10 -13.68
N PRO A 53 17.05 -24.68 -14.85
CA PRO A 53 17.77 -23.96 -15.89
C PRO A 53 16.91 -22.79 -16.39
N MET A 54 17.51 -21.63 -16.67
CA MET A 54 16.81 -20.50 -17.29
C MET A 54 16.60 -20.72 -18.80
N GLU A 55 15.95 -21.83 -19.13
CA GLU A 55 15.59 -22.21 -20.49
C GLU A 55 14.06 -22.20 -20.62
N PRO A 56 13.47 -21.53 -21.63
CA PRO A 56 12.02 -21.36 -21.73
C PRO A 56 11.24 -22.67 -21.63
N GLN A 57 11.72 -23.75 -22.25
CA GLN A 57 11.04 -25.04 -22.22
C GLN A 57 11.04 -25.67 -20.82
N ALA A 58 12.18 -25.68 -20.13
CA ALA A 58 12.28 -26.22 -18.78
C ALA A 58 11.45 -25.41 -17.76
N LEU A 59 11.42 -24.08 -17.90
CA LEU A 59 10.61 -23.21 -17.05
C LEU A 59 9.10 -23.44 -17.28
N LEU A 60 8.70 -23.65 -18.53
CA LEU A 60 7.30 -23.94 -18.88
C LEU A 60 6.86 -25.32 -18.36
N GLU A 61 7.72 -26.33 -18.44
CA GLU A 61 7.45 -27.66 -17.85
C GLU A 61 7.30 -27.57 -16.33
N ALA A 62 8.20 -26.84 -15.66
CA ALA A 62 8.11 -26.60 -14.21
C ALA A 62 6.87 -25.76 -13.82
N ALA A 63 6.43 -24.82 -14.65
CA ALA A 63 5.21 -24.05 -14.42
C ALA A 63 3.94 -24.93 -14.52
N ASN A 64 3.99 -26.00 -15.31
CA ASN A 64 2.86 -26.91 -15.52
C ASN A 64 2.84 -28.10 -14.55
N SER A 65 3.88 -28.32 -13.74
CA SER A 65 3.95 -29.48 -12.83
C SER A 65 2.96 -29.40 -11.66
N GLY A 66 2.50 -28.19 -11.32
CA GLY A 66 1.68 -27.95 -10.12
C GLY A 66 2.48 -27.99 -8.82
N ASP A 67 3.81 -28.05 -8.89
CA ASP A 67 4.68 -28.04 -7.72
C ASP A 67 4.64 -26.69 -6.98
N HIS A 68 5.16 -26.68 -5.76
CA HIS A 68 5.20 -25.50 -4.88
C HIS A 68 5.80 -24.24 -5.55
N PHE A 69 6.76 -24.42 -6.47
CA PHE A 69 7.46 -23.33 -7.15
C PHE A 69 6.97 -23.05 -8.58
N ALA A 70 5.89 -23.70 -9.02
CA ALA A 70 5.33 -23.55 -10.38
C ALA A 70 5.03 -22.08 -10.72
N TYR A 71 4.50 -21.31 -9.76
CA TYR A 71 4.23 -19.87 -9.92
C TYR A 71 5.48 -19.05 -10.23
N VAL A 72 6.58 -19.30 -9.52
CA VAL A 72 7.86 -18.61 -9.76
C VAL A 72 8.44 -19.00 -11.12
N ALA A 73 8.33 -20.28 -11.49
CA ALA A 73 8.74 -20.77 -12.80
C ALA A 73 7.95 -20.14 -13.95
N GLY A 74 6.63 -19.98 -13.79
CA GLY A 74 5.76 -19.32 -14.76
C GLY A 74 6.15 -17.85 -14.98
N VAL A 75 6.46 -17.11 -13.90
CA VAL A 75 6.96 -15.73 -14.02
C VAL A 75 8.33 -15.71 -14.69
N ALA A 76 9.25 -16.58 -14.29
CA ALA A 76 10.57 -16.67 -14.91
C ALA A 76 10.50 -17.01 -16.40
N TYR A 77 9.57 -17.88 -16.81
CA TYR A 77 9.28 -18.16 -18.22
C TYR A 77 8.91 -16.86 -18.95
N GLN A 78 7.94 -16.11 -18.43
CA GLN A 78 7.52 -14.84 -19.05
C GLN A 78 8.66 -13.82 -19.09
N VAL A 79 9.50 -13.76 -18.06
CA VAL A 79 10.65 -12.84 -18.05
C VAL A 79 11.68 -13.26 -19.11
N SER A 80 11.97 -14.55 -19.22
CA SER A 80 12.98 -15.05 -20.16
C SER A 80 12.63 -14.76 -21.62
N ILE A 81 11.36 -14.95 -22.03
CA ILE A 81 10.93 -14.72 -23.42
C ILE A 81 10.72 -13.24 -23.76
N ARG A 82 10.49 -12.37 -22.77
CA ARG A 82 10.24 -10.93 -22.99
C ARG A 82 11.49 -10.08 -22.87
N PHE A 83 12.35 -10.38 -21.89
CA PHE A 83 13.48 -9.54 -21.50
C PHE A 83 14.85 -10.21 -21.71
N HIS A 84 14.90 -11.51 -21.99
CA HIS A 84 16.14 -12.25 -22.26
C HIS A 84 17.19 -12.12 -21.14
N VAL A 85 16.73 -12.19 -19.89
CA VAL A 85 17.60 -12.13 -18.69
C VAL A 85 18.28 -13.47 -18.39
N GLN A 86 19.32 -13.42 -17.54
CA GLN A 86 20.00 -14.61 -17.02
C GLN A 86 19.26 -15.21 -15.80
N GLY A 87 19.94 -16.07 -15.04
CA GLY A 87 19.48 -16.70 -13.80
C GLY A 87 19.12 -15.76 -12.66
N LEU A 88 18.36 -16.26 -11.69
CA LEU A 88 17.99 -15.52 -10.49
C LEU A 88 18.14 -16.44 -9.29
N VAL A 89 18.78 -15.97 -8.23
CA VAL A 89 18.65 -16.57 -6.89
C VAL A 89 17.56 -15.80 -6.16
N LEU A 90 16.52 -16.50 -5.71
CA LEU A 90 15.40 -15.94 -4.96
C LEU A 90 15.29 -16.69 -3.63
N ASP A 91 15.64 -16.01 -2.54
CA ASP A 91 15.58 -16.54 -1.19
C ASP A 91 14.46 -15.85 -0.40
N ASN A 92 13.27 -16.45 -0.40
CA ASN A 92 12.15 -16.00 0.44
C ASN A 92 12.38 -16.43 1.90
N TYR A 93 13.16 -15.64 2.63
CA TYR A 93 13.61 -15.92 4.00
C TYR A 93 12.54 -15.71 5.08
N ARG A 94 11.41 -15.05 4.76
CA ARG A 94 10.31 -14.81 5.72
C ARG A 94 8.99 -14.71 4.98
N THR A 95 7.97 -15.34 5.55
CA THR A 95 6.57 -15.21 5.13
C THR A 95 5.72 -15.00 6.38
N ASP A 96 5.08 -13.85 6.51
CA ASP A 96 4.07 -13.61 7.55
C ASP A 96 2.64 -13.56 6.99
N LEU A 97 2.51 -13.78 5.67
CA LEU A 97 1.21 -13.99 5.02
C LEU A 97 0.55 -15.26 5.58
N PRO A 98 -0.68 -15.17 6.11
CA PRO A 98 -1.39 -16.34 6.60
C PRO A 98 -1.85 -17.21 5.40
N LEU A 99 -1.05 -18.23 5.07
CA LEU A 99 -1.35 -19.17 4.00
C LEU A 99 -2.64 -19.96 4.31
N LYS A 100 -3.48 -20.17 3.29
CA LYS A 100 -4.79 -20.88 3.31
C LYS A 100 -6.04 -20.11 3.78
N LYS A 101 -6.00 -18.78 3.94
CA LYS A 101 -7.17 -17.97 4.37
C LYS A 101 -7.93 -17.24 3.24
N GLY A 102 -7.89 -17.75 1.99
CA GLY A 102 -8.55 -17.06 0.87
C GLY A 102 -7.96 -15.69 0.49
N LEU A 103 -6.74 -15.38 0.93
CA LEU A 103 -6.02 -14.11 0.71
C LEU A 103 -4.97 -14.20 -0.41
N SER A 104 -5.26 -14.95 -1.48
CA SER A 104 -4.52 -14.90 -2.76
C SER A 104 -3.00 -15.15 -2.70
N SER A 105 -2.59 -16.24 -2.03
CA SER A 105 -1.17 -16.58 -1.85
C SER A 105 -0.38 -16.80 -3.16
N SER A 106 -1.00 -17.29 -4.24
CA SER A 106 -0.35 -17.49 -5.54
C SER A 106 0.07 -16.18 -6.20
N ALA A 107 -0.83 -15.18 -6.19
CA ALA A 107 -0.56 -13.86 -6.75
C ALA A 107 0.60 -13.17 -6.02
N ALA A 108 0.67 -13.30 -4.69
CA ALA A 108 1.77 -12.74 -3.90
C ALA A 108 3.13 -13.35 -4.24
N VAL A 109 3.19 -14.67 -4.51
CA VAL A 109 4.40 -15.36 -4.98
C VAL A 109 4.80 -14.88 -6.39
N CYS A 110 3.83 -14.74 -7.30
CA CYS A 110 4.09 -14.25 -8.66
C CYS A 110 4.63 -12.81 -8.65
N VAL A 111 4.01 -11.94 -7.85
CA VAL A 111 4.45 -10.54 -7.68
C VAL A 111 5.85 -10.47 -7.05
N LEU A 112 6.15 -11.31 -6.05
CA LEU A 112 7.48 -11.38 -5.46
C LEU A 112 8.55 -11.72 -6.53
N ALA A 113 8.28 -12.73 -7.36
CA ALA A 113 9.19 -13.14 -8.43
C ALA A 113 9.35 -12.02 -9.48
N ALA A 114 8.24 -11.43 -9.95
CA ALA A 114 8.26 -10.36 -10.95
C ALA A 114 9.06 -9.14 -10.43
N ARG A 115 8.83 -8.75 -9.17
CA ARG A 115 9.56 -7.67 -8.50
C ARG A 115 11.05 -7.99 -8.32
N ALA A 116 11.40 -9.23 -8.00
CA ALA A 116 12.79 -9.65 -7.88
C ALA A 116 13.53 -9.51 -9.21
N PHE A 117 12.96 -10.02 -10.31
CA PHE A 117 13.51 -9.82 -11.65
C PHE A 117 13.61 -8.35 -12.02
N ASN A 118 12.55 -7.57 -11.79
CA ASN A 118 12.51 -6.14 -12.09
C ASN A 118 13.66 -5.38 -11.40
N ARG A 119 13.90 -5.67 -10.11
CA ARG A 119 14.95 -5.00 -9.32
C ARG A 119 16.36 -5.49 -9.65
N VAL A 120 16.56 -6.79 -9.82
CA VAL A 120 17.90 -7.38 -10.08
C VAL A 120 18.41 -7.00 -11.46
N TYR A 121 17.52 -6.97 -12.46
CA TYR A 121 17.87 -6.68 -13.86
C TYR A 121 17.51 -5.28 -14.32
N ASP A 122 17.00 -4.43 -13.42
CA ASP A 122 16.60 -3.05 -13.71
C ASP A 122 15.69 -2.93 -14.95
N LEU A 123 14.65 -3.78 -15.01
CA LEU A 123 13.76 -3.91 -16.18
C LEU A 123 12.89 -2.67 -16.43
N LYS A 124 12.96 -1.65 -15.55
CA LYS A 124 12.17 -0.42 -15.59
C LYS A 124 10.65 -0.66 -15.59
N LEU A 125 10.18 -1.77 -15.03
CA LEU A 125 8.75 -2.01 -14.89
C LEU A 125 8.16 -1.17 -13.76
N SER A 126 7.04 -0.51 -14.05
CA SER A 126 6.20 0.09 -13.02
C SER A 126 5.53 -0.99 -12.15
N VAL A 127 4.89 -0.61 -11.04
CA VAL A 127 4.12 -1.56 -10.21
C VAL A 127 3.03 -2.28 -11.04
N ARG A 128 2.40 -1.56 -11.98
CA ARG A 128 1.46 -2.15 -12.94
C ARG A 128 2.14 -3.13 -13.90
N GLY A 129 3.38 -2.85 -14.31
CA GLY A 129 4.20 -3.78 -15.10
C GLY A 129 4.56 -5.05 -14.33
N GLU A 130 4.93 -4.93 -13.04
CA GLU A 130 5.14 -6.08 -12.15
C GLU A 130 3.85 -6.92 -12.02
N MET A 131 2.71 -6.25 -11.84
CA MET A 131 1.39 -6.88 -11.73
C MET A 131 1.00 -7.64 -13.01
N ASP A 132 1.21 -7.04 -14.19
CA ASP A 132 0.93 -7.71 -15.46
C ASP A 132 1.86 -8.90 -15.68
N LEU A 133 3.15 -8.75 -15.43
CA LEU A 133 4.12 -9.85 -15.54
C LEU A 133 3.79 -11.00 -14.59
N ALA A 134 3.40 -10.69 -13.36
CA ALA A 134 2.94 -11.66 -12.37
C ALA A 134 1.69 -12.40 -12.84
N TYR A 135 0.69 -11.69 -13.36
CA TYR A 135 -0.53 -12.30 -13.89
C TYR A 135 -0.23 -13.24 -15.07
N GLN A 136 0.64 -12.81 -15.99
CA GLN A 136 1.04 -13.62 -17.13
C GLN A 136 1.80 -14.89 -16.70
N GLY A 137 2.63 -14.78 -15.66
CA GLY A 137 3.28 -15.93 -15.04
C GLY A 137 2.29 -16.89 -14.37
N GLU A 138 1.27 -16.35 -13.69
CA GLU A 138 0.25 -17.16 -13.02
C GLU A 138 -0.61 -17.95 -14.01
N ILE A 139 -1.06 -17.34 -15.10
CA ILE A 139 -1.84 -18.04 -16.15
C ILE A 139 -0.99 -18.99 -17.02
N THR A 140 0.33 -18.96 -16.86
CA THR A 140 1.23 -19.98 -17.45
C THR A 140 1.15 -21.30 -16.68
N THR A 141 0.66 -21.27 -15.44
CA THR A 141 0.37 -22.47 -14.63
C THR A 141 -1.08 -22.94 -14.86
N PRO A 142 -1.48 -24.12 -14.38
CA PRO A 142 -2.87 -24.58 -14.42
C PRO A 142 -3.88 -23.74 -13.61
N SER A 143 -3.43 -22.69 -12.91
CA SER A 143 -4.28 -21.79 -12.12
C SER A 143 -5.25 -20.99 -13.00
N GLN A 144 -6.49 -20.85 -12.55
CA GLN A 144 -7.54 -20.05 -13.20
C GLN A 144 -7.87 -18.76 -12.43
N CYS A 145 -6.91 -18.21 -11.69
CA CYS A 145 -7.13 -17.01 -10.90
C CYS A 145 -7.39 -15.76 -11.75
N GLY A 146 -8.19 -14.84 -11.19
CA GLY A 146 -8.48 -13.55 -11.80
C GLY A 146 -7.31 -12.56 -11.71
N ARG A 147 -7.46 -11.41 -12.38
CA ARG A 147 -6.48 -10.31 -12.39
C ARG A 147 -6.52 -9.39 -11.16
N MET A 148 -7.48 -9.59 -10.26
CA MET A 148 -7.70 -8.72 -9.10
C MET A 148 -6.63 -8.94 -8.02
N ASP A 149 -6.20 -10.19 -7.87
CA ASP A 149 -5.37 -10.65 -6.77
C ASP A 149 -3.92 -10.13 -6.85
N GLN A 150 -3.46 -9.81 -8.05
CA GLN A 150 -2.14 -9.22 -8.26
C GLN A 150 -2.06 -7.76 -7.76
N CYS A 151 -3.18 -7.17 -7.33
CA CYS A 151 -3.21 -5.88 -6.63
C CYS A 151 -2.32 -5.88 -5.36
N CYS A 152 -1.98 -7.04 -4.80
CA CYS A 152 -0.99 -7.14 -3.72
C CYS A 152 0.37 -6.48 -4.07
N ALA A 153 0.67 -6.25 -5.36
CA ALA A 153 1.81 -5.45 -5.82
C ALA A 153 1.82 -4.02 -5.25
N PHE A 154 0.67 -3.40 -4.99
CA PHE A 154 0.56 -2.05 -4.43
C PHE A 154 0.72 -2.01 -2.90
N GLY A 155 0.82 -3.16 -2.24
CA GLY A 155 0.93 -3.26 -0.78
C GLY A 155 -0.37 -2.89 -0.06
N ALA A 156 -0.26 -2.43 1.19
CA ALA A 156 -1.39 -2.09 2.06
C ALA A 156 -2.04 -0.73 1.71
N ARG A 157 -2.33 -0.51 0.42
CA ARG A 157 -2.99 0.69 -0.10
C ARG A 157 -4.28 0.28 -0.81
N PRO A 158 -5.39 1.01 -0.60
CA PRO A 158 -6.57 0.83 -1.42
C PRO A 158 -6.28 1.24 -2.87
N VAL A 159 -6.73 0.42 -3.80
CA VAL A 159 -6.59 0.62 -5.24
C VAL A 159 -7.96 0.43 -5.88
N LEU A 160 -8.37 1.42 -6.66
CA LEU A 160 -9.51 1.30 -7.56
C LEU A 160 -9.03 0.63 -8.85
N MET A 161 -9.58 -0.55 -9.15
CA MET A 161 -9.28 -1.28 -10.39
C MET A 161 -10.46 -1.21 -11.36
N THR A 162 -10.17 -0.90 -12.62
CA THR A 162 -11.15 -0.87 -13.71
C THR A 162 -10.77 -1.86 -14.81
N PHE A 163 -11.67 -2.78 -15.11
CA PHE A 163 -11.50 -3.86 -16.09
C PHE A 163 -12.37 -3.59 -17.34
N ASP A 164 -11.75 -3.10 -18.40
CA ASP A 164 -12.39 -2.83 -19.69
C ASP A 164 -11.79 -3.72 -20.79
N GLY A 165 -12.45 -4.85 -21.06
CA GLY A 165 -11.87 -5.90 -21.91
C GLY A 165 -10.54 -6.40 -21.33
N ASP A 166 -9.46 -6.20 -22.08
CA ASP A 166 -8.08 -6.54 -21.68
C ASP A 166 -7.35 -5.42 -20.95
N LYS A 167 -7.89 -4.21 -21.04
CA LYS A 167 -7.33 -3.05 -20.36
C LYS A 167 -7.70 -3.12 -18.89
N LEU A 168 -6.67 -3.24 -18.06
CA LEU A 168 -6.78 -3.10 -16.62
C LEU A 168 -6.19 -1.76 -16.22
N ASP A 169 -6.99 -0.86 -15.66
CA ASP A 169 -6.52 0.40 -15.09
C ASP A 169 -6.54 0.36 -13.57
N CYS A 170 -5.56 0.99 -12.93
CA CYS A 170 -5.39 1.00 -11.47
C CYS A 170 -5.12 2.42 -10.99
N GLU A 171 -5.91 2.89 -10.02
CA GLU A 171 -5.74 4.17 -9.35
C GLU A 171 -5.49 3.92 -7.86
N GLU A 172 -4.33 4.33 -7.34
CA GLU A 172 -4.03 4.28 -5.91
C GLU A 172 -4.82 5.36 -5.17
N LEU A 173 -5.47 4.97 -4.07
CA LEU A 173 -6.20 5.89 -3.22
C LEU A 173 -5.40 6.18 -1.95
N SER A 174 -5.32 7.46 -1.60
CA SER A 174 -4.70 7.91 -0.35
C SER A 174 -5.72 7.88 0.79
N LEU A 175 -5.34 7.27 1.90
CA LEU A 175 -6.13 7.26 3.12
C LEU A 175 -5.73 8.44 4.02
N ARG A 176 -6.73 9.17 4.55
CA ARG A 176 -6.50 10.22 5.55
C ARG A 176 -6.20 9.66 6.94
N SER A 177 -6.75 8.49 7.23
CA SER A 177 -6.52 7.72 8.46
C SER A 177 -6.47 6.22 8.13
N PRO A 178 -5.75 5.39 8.90
CA PRO A 178 -5.76 3.95 8.70
C PRO A 178 -7.18 3.37 8.82
N LEU A 179 -7.44 2.30 8.09
CA LEU A 179 -8.66 1.50 8.25
C LEU A 179 -8.37 0.29 9.14
N HIS A 180 -9.17 0.11 10.18
CA HIS A 180 -9.07 -1.03 11.10
C HIS A 180 -10.05 -2.12 10.64
N ILE A 181 -9.53 -3.27 10.21
CA ILE A 181 -10.35 -4.34 9.63
C ILE A 181 -10.11 -5.65 10.38
N VAL A 182 -11.18 -6.36 10.70
CA VAL A 182 -11.11 -7.76 11.12
C VAL A 182 -11.59 -8.63 9.98
N ILE A 183 -10.77 -9.60 9.58
CA ILE A 183 -11.21 -10.70 8.71
C ILE A 183 -11.64 -11.86 9.60
N VAL A 184 -12.86 -12.35 9.38
CA VAL A 184 -13.42 -13.51 10.08
C VAL A 184 -13.45 -14.68 9.12
N GLU A 185 -12.82 -15.79 9.50
CA GLU A 185 -12.95 -17.06 8.80
C GLU A 185 -14.24 -17.74 9.26
N LEU A 186 -15.21 -17.88 8.34
CA LEU A 186 -16.56 -18.27 8.67
C LEU A 186 -16.72 -19.78 8.93
N ALA A 187 -15.63 -20.55 8.76
CA ALA A 187 -15.57 -21.99 9.01
C ALA A 187 -16.68 -22.79 8.30
N GLY A 188 -17.20 -22.29 7.18
CA GLY A 188 -18.19 -22.98 6.36
C GLY A 188 -17.56 -23.59 5.11
N ALA A 189 -18.33 -24.47 4.47
CA ALA A 189 -17.96 -25.00 3.18
C ALA A 189 -18.29 -23.99 2.08
N LYS A 190 -17.37 -23.81 1.13
CA LYS A 190 -17.59 -22.96 -0.05
C LYS A 190 -16.94 -23.56 -1.28
N ASP A 191 -17.73 -23.71 -2.35
CA ASP A 191 -17.21 -24.00 -3.68
C ASP A 191 -17.13 -22.72 -4.53
N THR A 192 -15.92 -22.15 -4.60
CA THR A 192 -15.67 -20.93 -5.38
C THR A 192 -15.83 -21.20 -6.88
N VAL A 193 -15.51 -22.39 -7.36
CA VAL A 193 -15.61 -22.75 -8.78
C VAL A 193 -17.08 -22.79 -9.19
N GLU A 194 -17.93 -23.42 -8.37
CA GLU A 194 -19.38 -23.46 -8.61
C GLU A 194 -20.00 -22.06 -8.64
N ILE A 195 -19.66 -21.20 -7.67
CA ILE A 195 -20.14 -19.80 -7.60
C ILE A 195 -19.77 -19.07 -8.89
N LEU A 196 -18.48 -19.10 -9.27
CA LEU A 196 -18.00 -18.40 -10.45
C LEU A 196 -18.65 -18.95 -11.72
N GLN A 197 -18.77 -20.27 -11.87
CA GLN A 197 -19.44 -20.87 -13.03
C GLN A 197 -20.89 -20.40 -13.15
N LYS A 198 -21.66 -20.41 -12.04
CA LYS A 198 -23.08 -20.01 -12.03
C LYS A 198 -23.26 -18.51 -12.28
N LEU A 199 -22.41 -17.65 -11.72
CA LEU A 199 -22.48 -16.20 -11.97
C LEU A 199 -22.05 -15.86 -13.40
N ASN A 200 -21.03 -16.53 -13.94
CA ASN A 200 -20.58 -16.29 -15.32
C ASN A 200 -21.61 -16.72 -16.37
N LYS A 201 -22.54 -17.63 -16.07
CA LYS A 201 -23.66 -17.97 -16.98
C LYS A 201 -24.52 -16.77 -17.34
N ALA A 202 -24.55 -15.74 -16.49
CA ALA A 202 -25.28 -14.52 -16.77
C ALA A 202 -24.65 -13.71 -17.93
N TYR A 203 -23.45 -14.05 -18.40
CA TYR A 203 -22.71 -13.31 -19.43
C TYR A 203 -22.44 -14.16 -20.68
N PRO A 204 -22.30 -13.55 -21.88
CA PRO A 204 -22.37 -12.11 -22.15
C PRO A 204 -23.79 -11.55 -22.26
N VAL A 205 -24.80 -12.41 -22.38
CA VAL A 205 -26.22 -12.02 -22.48
C VAL A 205 -27.01 -12.85 -21.47
N ALA A 206 -27.78 -12.17 -20.62
CA ALA A 206 -28.63 -12.84 -19.64
C ALA A 206 -29.79 -13.58 -20.33
N ALA A 207 -30.00 -14.85 -19.99
CA ALA A 207 -31.04 -15.69 -20.56
C ALA A 207 -32.36 -15.65 -19.78
N ASN A 208 -32.35 -15.16 -18.53
CA ASN A 208 -33.51 -15.13 -17.65
C ASN A 208 -33.47 -13.96 -16.66
N PRO A 209 -34.57 -13.68 -15.93
CA PRO A 209 -34.62 -12.57 -14.98
C PRO A 209 -33.62 -12.65 -13.83
N VAL A 210 -33.18 -13.85 -13.42
CA VAL A 210 -32.18 -14.02 -12.36
C VAL A 210 -30.81 -13.56 -12.88
N GLU A 211 -30.42 -14.03 -14.07
CA GLU A 211 -29.18 -13.62 -14.73
C GLU A 211 -29.16 -12.12 -15.07
N ALA A 212 -30.31 -11.55 -15.46
CA ALA A 212 -30.42 -10.11 -15.70
C ALA A 212 -30.14 -9.29 -14.43
N ARG A 213 -30.62 -9.74 -13.27
CA ARG A 213 -30.29 -9.13 -11.97
C ARG A 213 -28.81 -9.26 -11.63
N VAL A 214 -28.19 -10.40 -11.93
CA VAL A 214 -26.74 -10.60 -11.74
C VAL A 214 -25.95 -9.61 -12.60
N GLN A 215 -26.30 -9.46 -13.88
CA GLN A 215 -25.65 -8.49 -14.77
C GLN A 215 -25.85 -7.05 -14.30
N GLN A 216 -27.07 -6.68 -13.92
CA GLN A 216 -27.38 -5.34 -13.44
C GLN A 216 -26.61 -5.01 -12.15
N PHE A 217 -26.57 -5.94 -11.20
CA PHE A 217 -25.89 -5.75 -9.93
C PHE A 217 -24.37 -5.66 -10.11
N LEU A 218 -23.74 -6.65 -10.76
CA LEU A 218 -22.29 -6.66 -10.97
C LEU A 218 -21.81 -5.63 -12.00
N GLY A 219 -22.74 -5.06 -12.78
CA GLY A 219 -22.51 -3.96 -13.73
C GLY A 219 -22.72 -2.59 -13.09
N ALA A 220 -23.74 -1.87 -13.56
CA ALA A 220 -23.95 -0.45 -13.25
C ALA A 220 -24.14 -0.17 -11.75
N HIS A 221 -24.85 -1.05 -11.03
CA HIS A 221 -25.07 -0.85 -9.59
C HIS A 221 -23.75 -0.97 -8.79
N ASN A 222 -22.96 -2.02 -9.03
CA ASN A 222 -21.65 -2.16 -8.40
C ASN A 222 -20.71 -1.01 -8.77
N GLN A 223 -20.73 -0.50 -10.02
CA GLN A 223 -19.95 0.68 -10.38
C GLN A 223 -20.30 1.90 -9.52
N GLN A 224 -21.59 2.13 -9.26
CA GLN A 224 -22.03 3.24 -8.41
C GLN A 224 -21.56 3.06 -6.96
N LEU A 225 -21.76 1.88 -6.37
CA LEU A 225 -21.32 1.58 -5.00
C LEU A 225 -19.79 1.73 -4.85
N VAL A 226 -19.02 1.29 -5.84
CA VAL A 226 -17.56 1.44 -5.88
C VAL A 226 -17.16 2.91 -6.01
N GLN A 227 -17.89 3.69 -6.80
CA GLN A 227 -17.65 5.13 -6.92
C GLN A 227 -17.93 5.84 -5.59
N ASP A 228 -19.07 5.58 -4.96
CA ASP A 228 -19.45 6.18 -3.68
C ASP A 228 -18.43 5.82 -2.57
N ALA A 229 -17.95 4.57 -2.57
CA ALA A 229 -16.92 4.13 -1.63
C ALA A 229 -15.56 4.80 -1.89
N THR A 230 -15.23 5.03 -3.16
CA THR A 230 -14.02 5.76 -3.56
C THR A 230 -14.08 7.21 -3.06
N ASP A 231 -15.22 7.86 -3.22
CA ASP A 231 -15.40 9.25 -2.79
C ASP A 231 -15.40 9.36 -1.26
N ALA A 232 -16.01 8.41 -0.54
CA ALA A 232 -15.91 8.31 0.91
C ALA A 232 -14.45 8.16 1.39
N ILE A 233 -13.65 7.32 0.73
CA ILE A 233 -12.22 7.15 1.02
C ILE A 233 -11.46 8.48 0.84
N ARG A 234 -11.68 9.18 -0.29
CA ARG A 234 -10.98 10.44 -0.62
C ARG A 234 -11.23 11.56 0.39
N VAL A 235 -12.46 11.67 0.89
CA VAL A 235 -12.81 12.68 1.91
C VAL A 235 -12.51 12.21 3.34
N GLY A 236 -12.20 10.93 3.55
CA GLY A 236 -11.92 10.33 4.85
C GLY A 236 -13.16 9.96 5.66
N ASP A 237 -14.30 9.74 5.01
CA ASP A 237 -15.55 9.34 5.66
C ASP A 237 -15.63 7.81 5.82
N VAL A 238 -14.94 7.32 6.85
CA VAL A 238 -14.89 5.87 7.18
C VAL A 238 -16.27 5.33 7.60
N ALA A 239 -17.13 6.18 8.19
CA ALA A 239 -18.46 5.78 8.60
C ALA A 239 -19.36 5.52 7.39
N ARG A 240 -19.34 6.40 6.38
CA ARG A 240 -20.03 6.18 5.10
C ARG A 240 -19.50 4.95 4.38
N LEU A 241 -18.19 4.72 4.41
CA LEU A 241 -17.59 3.50 3.83
C LEU A 241 -18.17 2.23 4.49
N GLY A 242 -18.30 2.21 5.82
CA GLY A 242 -18.93 1.09 6.52
C GLY A 242 -20.42 0.93 6.20
N GLN A 243 -21.16 2.03 6.06
CA GLN A 243 -22.56 1.98 5.63
C GLN A 243 -22.69 1.38 4.22
N LEU A 244 -21.83 1.78 3.29
CA LEU A 244 -21.77 1.23 1.93
C LEU A 244 -21.44 -0.27 1.92
N MET A 245 -20.64 -0.77 2.86
CA MET A 245 -20.41 -2.22 2.99
C MET A 245 -21.71 -2.97 3.31
N ARG A 246 -22.55 -2.42 4.20
CA ARG A 246 -23.87 -3.00 4.55
C ARG A 246 -24.83 -2.94 3.36
N GLU A 247 -24.91 -1.78 2.71
CA GLU A 247 -25.72 -1.56 1.50
C GLU A 247 -25.34 -2.55 0.39
N TYR A 248 -24.03 -2.69 0.14
CA TYR A 248 -23.50 -3.65 -0.82
C TYR A 248 -23.91 -5.09 -0.47
N GLN A 249 -23.75 -5.50 0.79
CA GLN A 249 -24.05 -6.88 1.18
C GLN A 249 -25.55 -7.19 1.02
N ALA A 250 -26.44 -6.32 1.49
CA ALA A 250 -27.88 -6.51 1.34
C ALA A 250 -28.29 -6.56 -0.14
N ALA A 251 -27.73 -5.68 -0.98
CA ALA A 251 -27.99 -5.68 -2.41
C ALA A 251 -27.40 -6.91 -3.13
N PHE A 252 -26.22 -7.39 -2.70
CA PHE A 252 -25.62 -8.64 -3.16
C PHE A 252 -26.55 -9.81 -2.85
N ASP A 253 -27.03 -9.91 -1.61
CA ASP A 253 -27.86 -11.03 -1.17
C ASP A 253 -29.16 -11.09 -1.98
N ALA A 254 -29.82 -9.94 -2.18
CA ALA A 254 -31.05 -9.85 -2.97
C ALA A 254 -30.84 -10.21 -4.45
N ALA A 255 -29.71 -9.82 -5.05
CA ALA A 255 -29.48 -9.97 -6.48
C ALA A 255 -28.86 -11.31 -6.87
N LEU A 256 -27.88 -11.80 -6.09
CA LEU A 256 -26.98 -12.90 -6.50
C LEU A 256 -27.30 -14.24 -5.84
N VAL A 257 -27.85 -14.27 -4.62
CA VAL A 257 -28.22 -15.53 -3.94
C VAL A 257 -29.10 -16.43 -4.80
N PRO A 258 -30.13 -15.93 -5.51
CA PRO A 258 -30.99 -16.78 -6.33
C PRO A 258 -30.26 -17.51 -7.47
N GLN A 259 -29.11 -17.02 -7.93
CA GLN A 259 -28.33 -17.66 -9.00
C GLN A 259 -27.51 -18.86 -8.49
N CYS A 260 -27.13 -18.85 -7.20
CA CYS A 260 -26.35 -19.92 -6.58
C CYS A 260 -26.74 -20.10 -5.10
N PRO A 261 -27.99 -20.53 -4.82
CA PRO A 261 -28.48 -20.57 -3.43
C PRO A 261 -27.72 -21.58 -2.56
N SER A 262 -27.19 -22.65 -3.17
CA SER A 262 -26.37 -23.66 -2.49
C SER A 262 -25.12 -23.10 -1.82
N GLN A 263 -24.54 -22.03 -2.37
CA GLN A 263 -23.27 -21.47 -1.89
C GLN A 263 -23.42 -20.05 -1.32
N LEU A 264 -24.33 -19.24 -1.86
CA LEU A 264 -24.43 -17.81 -1.53
C LEU A 264 -25.40 -17.50 -0.37
N THR A 265 -26.24 -18.45 0.06
CA THR A 265 -27.11 -18.25 1.24
C THR A 265 -26.31 -17.97 2.51
N ALA A 266 -25.09 -18.53 2.61
CA ALA A 266 -24.06 -18.15 3.58
C ALA A 266 -24.56 -17.92 5.02
N PRO A 267 -25.12 -18.96 5.69
CA PRO A 267 -25.66 -18.83 7.04
C PRO A 267 -24.62 -18.35 8.07
N ASN A 268 -23.35 -18.74 7.96
CA ASN A 268 -22.31 -18.30 8.90
C ASN A 268 -21.94 -16.83 8.66
N LEU A 269 -21.88 -16.39 7.40
CA LEU A 269 -21.72 -14.97 7.05
C LEU A 269 -22.82 -14.15 7.73
N HIS A 270 -24.08 -14.53 7.53
CA HIS A 270 -25.22 -13.77 8.07
C HIS A 270 -25.31 -13.86 9.61
N ARG A 271 -24.84 -14.96 10.21
CA ARG A 271 -24.67 -15.05 11.66
C ARG A 271 -23.71 -13.98 12.19
N VAL A 272 -22.58 -13.75 11.52
CA VAL A 272 -21.62 -12.69 11.90
C VAL A 272 -22.20 -11.31 11.65
N LEU A 273 -22.78 -11.06 10.46
CA LEU A 273 -23.31 -9.74 10.09
C LEU A 273 -24.49 -9.31 10.98
N GLY A 274 -25.33 -10.25 11.38
CA GLY A 274 -26.48 -10.05 12.26
C GLY A 274 -26.17 -10.10 13.76
N PHE A 275 -24.90 -10.31 14.15
CA PHE A 275 -24.53 -10.40 15.56
C PHE A 275 -24.58 -9.01 16.21
N GLU A 276 -25.59 -8.78 17.04
CA GLU A 276 -25.88 -7.48 17.67
C GLU A 276 -24.69 -6.89 18.46
N PRO A 277 -23.95 -7.66 19.28
CA PRO A 277 -22.84 -7.11 20.07
C PRO A 277 -21.73 -6.46 19.23
N LEU A 278 -21.56 -6.85 17.96
CA LEU A 278 -20.57 -6.23 17.08
C LEU A 278 -20.95 -4.84 16.62
N GLN A 279 -22.26 -4.51 16.58
CA GLN A 279 -22.75 -3.31 15.90
C GLN A 279 -22.23 -2.01 16.52
N GLN A 280 -21.94 -2.02 17.83
CA GLN A 280 -21.34 -0.86 18.50
C GLN A 280 -19.85 -0.66 18.16
N HIS A 281 -19.15 -1.71 17.71
CA HIS A 281 -17.70 -1.71 17.46
C HIS A 281 -17.33 -1.54 15.98
N ILE A 282 -18.29 -1.70 15.06
CA ILE A 282 -18.05 -1.65 13.61
C ILE A 282 -18.88 -0.57 12.93
N TYR A 283 -18.32 0.04 11.87
CA TYR A 283 -19.09 0.86 10.94
C TYR A 283 -19.91 -0.02 9.98
N GLY A 284 -19.37 -1.14 9.55
CA GLY A 284 -20.09 -2.11 8.71
C GLY A 284 -19.28 -3.35 8.38
N ALA A 285 -19.92 -4.31 7.71
CA ALA A 285 -19.33 -5.59 7.39
C ALA A 285 -19.94 -6.18 6.11
N LYS A 286 -19.17 -7.02 5.41
CA LYS A 286 -19.60 -7.76 4.22
C LYS A 286 -18.73 -9.00 4.01
N GLY A 287 -19.14 -9.93 3.16
CA GLY A 287 -18.26 -11.03 2.75
C GLY A 287 -17.17 -10.59 1.75
N ILE A 288 -16.20 -11.47 1.52
CA ILE A 288 -14.98 -11.21 0.74
C ILE A 288 -14.93 -12.09 -0.51
N GLY A 289 -14.37 -11.55 -1.60
CA GLY A 289 -14.11 -12.28 -2.83
C GLY A 289 -15.39 -12.85 -3.46
N SER A 290 -15.42 -14.16 -3.67
CA SER A 290 -16.58 -14.89 -4.21
C SER A 290 -17.78 -14.98 -3.26
N GLN A 291 -17.71 -14.40 -2.06
CA GLN A 291 -18.77 -14.43 -1.03
C GLN A 291 -18.95 -15.85 -0.47
N GLY A 292 -20.15 -16.22 0.00
CA GLY A 292 -20.40 -17.50 0.68
C GLY A 292 -19.80 -17.57 2.10
N ASP A 293 -19.81 -18.75 2.70
CA ASP A 293 -19.24 -18.98 4.05
C ASP A 293 -17.71 -19.17 4.04
N GLY A 294 -17.01 -18.39 3.21
CA GLY A 294 -15.54 -18.32 3.24
C GLY A 294 -15.07 -17.35 4.32
N CYS A 295 -15.00 -16.06 3.97
CA CYS A 295 -14.52 -15.03 4.88
C CYS A 295 -15.44 -13.80 4.88
N ALA A 296 -15.54 -13.13 6.03
CA ALA A 296 -16.14 -11.81 6.18
C ALA A 296 -15.08 -10.76 6.53
N GLN A 297 -15.32 -9.51 6.13
CA GLN A 297 -14.54 -8.35 6.57
C GLN A 297 -15.44 -7.40 7.36
N LEU A 298 -14.92 -6.93 8.49
CA LEU A 298 -15.59 -6.02 9.40
C LEU A 298 -14.73 -4.76 9.52
N LEU A 299 -15.30 -3.59 9.25
CA LEU A 299 -14.64 -2.30 9.40
C LEU A 299 -14.89 -1.77 10.82
N CYS A 300 -13.87 -1.86 11.66
CA CYS A 300 -13.89 -1.45 13.06
C CYS A 300 -13.73 0.07 13.22
N LYS A 301 -14.22 0.61 14.33
CA LYS A 301 -14.13 2.05 14.63
C LYS A 301 -12.73 2.48 15.11
N SER A 302 -12.01 1.57 15.77
CA SER A 302 -10.67 1.78 16.30
C SER A 302 -9.90 0.47 16.45
N GLU A 303 -8.64 0.55 16.86
CA GLU A 303 -7.81 -0.61 17.24
C GLU A 303 -8.33 -1.31 18.52
N GLU A 304 -8.89 -0.55 19.47
CA GLU A 304 -9.53 -1.10 20.67
C GLU A 304 -10.79 -1.89 20.30
N ASP A 305 -11.60 -1.34 19.40
CA ASP A 305 -12.79 -2.01 18.86
C ASP A 305 -12.43 -3.28 18.08
N MET A 306 -11.30 -3.27 17.36
CA MET A 306 -10.78 -4.45 16.66
C MET A 306 -10.50 -5.59 17.66
N THR A 307 -9.90 -5.26 18.80
CA THR A 307 -9.62 -6.24 19.87
C THR A 307 -10.91 -6.78 20.49
N ALA A 308 -11.91 -5.92 20.73
CA ALA A 308 -13.21 -6.31 21.25
C ALA A 308 -13.95 -7.24 20.27
N VAL A 309 -13.99 -6.88 18.98
CA VAL A 309 -14.60 -7.68 17.91
C VAL A 309 -13.96 -9.06 17.83
N ILE A 310 -12.63 -9.14 17.84
CA ILE A 310 -11.90 -10.42 17.80
C ILE A 310 -12.31 -11.30 18.99
N SER A 311 -12.29 -10.76 20.22
CA SER A 311 -12.68 -11.51 21.40
C SER A 311 -14.13 -12.00 21.34
N MET A 312 -15.06 -11.18 20.84
CA MET A 312 -16.48 -11.57 20.73
C MET A 312 -16.67 -12.68 19.69
N VAL A 313 -16.07 -12.52 18.52
CA VAL A 313 -16.18 -13.51 17.42
C VAL A 313 -15.55 -14.85 17.82
N GLU A 314 -14.38 -14.84 18.46
CA GLU A 314 -13.70 -16.07 18.86
C GLU A 314 -14.43 -16.78 20.01
N ARG A 315 -14.92 -16.05 21.02
CA ARG A 315 -15.56 -16.64 22.20
C ARG A 315 -17.01 -17.05 21.96
N GLU A 316 -17.78 -16.21 21.27
CA GLU A 316 -19.23 -16.37 21.15
C GLU A 316 -19.63 -17.02 19.84
N LEU A 317 -18.89 -16.76 18.75
CA LEU A 317 -19.16 -17.36 17.45
C LEU A 317 -18.22 -18.53 17.11
N GLY A 318 -17.15 -18.76 17.88
CA GLY A 318 -16.21 -19.87 17.65
C GLY A 318 -15.48 -19.79 16.31
N MET A 319 -15.31 -18.58 15.76
CA MET A 319 -14.67 -18.34 14.46
C MET A 319 -13.31 -17.68 14.65
N SER A 320 -12.34 -18.01 13.80
CA SER A 320 -11.00 -17.42 13.89
C SER A 320 -10.94 -16.06 13.21
N CYS A 321 -10.22 -15.12 13.81
CA CYS A 321 -10.04 -13.79 13.25
C CYS A 321 -8.62 -13.55 12.71
N LEU A 322 -8.49 -12.54 11.85
CA LEU A 322 -7.22 -11.96 11.44
C LEU A 322 -7.35 -10.42 11.51
N PRO A 323 -6.64 -9.74 12.43
CA PRO A 323 -6.58 -8.28 12.45
C PRO A 323 -5.76 -7.78 11.25
N LEU A 324 -6.29 -6.77 10.57
CA LEU A 324 -5.66 -6.10 9.46
C LEU A 324 -5.76 -4.59 9.63
N GLN A 325 -4.69 -3.90 9.27
CA GLN A 325 -4.69 -2.45 9.15
C GLN A 325 -4.31 -2.08 7.72
N ILE A 326 -5.18 -1.33 7.05
CA ILE A 326 -4.95 -0.81 5.70
C ILE A 326 -4.54 0.66 5.80
N GLY A 327 -3.56 1.06 4.98
CA GLY A 327 -2.91 2.36 5.06
C GLY A 327 -1.63 2.32 5.91
N SER A 328 -0.79 3.35 5.80
CA SER A 328 0.44 3.43 6.57
C SER A 328 0.16 3.33 8.06
N THR A 329 0.84 2.40 8.75
CA THR A 329 0.79 2.26 10.21
C THR A 329 1.45 3.41 10.95
N ARG A 330 2.20 4.27 10.24
CA ARG A 330 2.82 5.47 10.81
C ARG A 330 2.85 6.57 9.76
N PRO A 331 1.95 7.57 9.81
CA PRO A 331 2.10 8.76 8.98
C PRO A 331 3.51 9.32 9.21
N VAL A 332 4.18 9.73 8.13
CA VAL A 332 5.49 10.37 8.24
C VAL A 332 5.26 11.79 8.73
N THR A 333 5.13 11.96 10.04
CA THR A 333 4.85 13.24 10.69
C THR A 333 6.13 13.98 11.11
N GLN A 334 7.29 13.38 10.85
CA GLN A 334 8.58 13.92 11.26
C GLN A 334 9.50 14.11 10.05
N ALA A 335 10.33 15.15 10.08
CA ALA A 335 11.42 15.35 9.14
C ALA A 335 12.73 15.54 9.91
N LEU A 336 13.84 15.11 9.30
CA LEU A 336 15.20 15.30 9.76
C LEU A 336 15.96 16.07 8.68
N ILE A 337 16.55 17.21 9.06
CA ILE A 337 17.40 18.03 8.21
C ILE A 337 18.83 18.03 8.79
N PRO A 338 19.78 17.33 8.16
CA PRO A 338 21.19 17.41 8.52
C PRO A 338 21.79 18.73 8.02
N ALA A 339 22.12 19.63 8.95
CA ALA A 339 22.75 20.93 8.67
C ALA A 339 24.22 21.01 9.15
N ALA A 340 24.75 19.92 9.72
CA ALA A 340 26.11 19.79 10.25
C ALA A 340 27.16 19.41 9.18
N SER A 341 27.01 19.88 7.92
CA SER A 341 27.89 19.50 6.81
C SER A 341 28.87 20.60 6.42
N PHE A 342 30.10 20.21 6.09
CA PHE A 342 31.15 21.08 5.57
C PHE A 342 31.59 20.63 4.16
N PRO A 343 30.78 20.89 3.13
CA PRO A 343 31.12 20.50 1.75
C PRO A 343 32.28 21.37 1.23
N GLN A 344 33.35 20.71 0.78
CA GLN A 344 34.52 21.37 0.19
C GLN A 344 34.18 22.07 -1.13
N THR A 345 33.15 21.60 -1.84
CA THR A 345 32.66 22.20 -3.09
C THR A 345 32.09 23.61 -2.90
N LEU A 346 31.69 23.98 -1.68
CA LEU A 346 31.14 25.30 -1.35
C LEU A 346 32.17 26.20 -0.63
N PHE A 347 33.42 25.78 -0.54
CA PHE A 347 34.51 26.61 0.00
C PHE A 347 34.87 27.73 -1.00
N PRO A 348 35.17 28.97 -0.54
CA PRO A 348 35.34 29.42 0.84
C PRO A 348 34.05 29.89 1.54
N ALA A 349 32.90 29.93 0.85
CA ALA A 349 31.65 30.42 1.44
C ALA A 349 31.23 29.60 2.66
N SER A 350 31.37 28.27 2.58
CA SER A 350 31.06 27.35 3.69
C SER A 350 31.94 27.54 4.93
N LYS A 351 33.07 28.26 4.83
CA LYS A 351 33.90 28.65 5.98
C LYS A 351 33.24 29.75 6.82
N ALA A 352 32.49 30.64 6.19
CA ALA A 352 31.89 31.79 6.87
C ALA A 352 30.48 31.50 7.38
N LEU A 353 29.71 30.70 6.64
CA LEU A 353 28.33 30.40 6.95
C LEU A 353 28.02 28.93 6.57
N PRO A 354 27.33 28.16 7.42
CA PRO A 354 26.84 26.83 7.05
C PRO A 354 25.99 26.86 5.77
N PRO A 355 26.13 25.89 4.84
CA PRO A 355 25.35 25.85 3.60
C PRO A 355 23.83 25.89 3.82
N ALA A 356 23.34 25.26 4.89
CA ALA A 356 21.93 25.27 5.28
C ALA A 356 21.41 26.69 5.58
N LEU A 357 22.28 27.66 5.84
CA LEU A 357 21.94 29.05 6.10
C LEU A 357 22.15 29.96 4.88
N PHE A 358 22.59 29.43 3.74
CA PHE A 358 22.75 30.22 2.54
C PHE A 358 21.40 30.80 2.10
N PRO A 359 21.34 32.12 1.78
CA PRO A 359 20.11 32.76 1.40
C PRO A 359 19.77 32.43 -0.06
N ILE A 360 18.56 31.95 -0.28
CA ILE A 360 18.02 31.56 -1.59
C ILE A 360 16.79 32.43 -1.87
N LEU A 361 16.69 32.93 -3.10
CA LEU A 361 15.51 33.65 -3.54
C LEU A 361 14.39 32.64 -3.81
N ASP A 362 13.31 32.74 -3.06
CA ASP A 362 12.13 31.90 -3.23
C ASP A 362 11.14 32.49 -4.26
N GLU A 363 10.16 31.70 -4.70
CA GLU A 363 9.15 32.10 -5.69
C GLU A 363 8.31 33.30 -5.24
N ASP A 364 8.17 33.48 -3.92
CA ASP A 364 7.46 34.61 -3.32
C ASP A 364 8.27 35.93 -3.31
N GLY A 365 9.50 35.89 -3.83
CA GLY A 365 10.44 37.01 -3.91
C GLY A 365 11.19 37.30 -2.61
N ILE A 366 11.08 36.44 -1.60
CA ILE A 366 11.76 36.60 -0.31
C ILE A 366 13.07 35.80 -0.33
N MET A 367 14.15 36.41 0.17
CA MET A 367 15.41 35.70 0.41
C MET A 367 15.29 34.92 1.72
N LYS A 368 15.28 33.59 1.64
CA LYS A 368 15.12 32.70 2.78
C LYS A 368 16.36 31.82 2.95
N PRO A 369 16.84 31.56 4.19
CA PRO A 369 17.85 30.54 4.41
C PRO A 369 17.38 29.18 3.88
N ALA A 370 18.26 28.41 3.24
CA ALA A 370 17.92 27.11 2.66
C ALA A 370 17.18 26.17 3.64
N VAL A 371 17.58 26.18 4.92
CA VAL A 371 16.93 25.40 5.97
C VAL A 371 15.48 25.83 6.21
N LEU A 372 15.17 27.13 6.12
CA LEU A 372 13.80 27.63 6.31
C LEU A 372 12.90 27.16 5.17
N LEU A 373 13.40 27.15 3.93
CA LEU A 373 12.68 26.60 2.78
C LEU A 373 12.35 25.13 2.98
N LEU A 374 13.32 24.32 3.40
CA LEU A 374 13.08 22.89 3.66
C LEU A 374 12.05 22.67 4.76
N VAL A 375 12.10 23.48 5.83
CA VAL A 375 11.13 23.41 6.93
C VAL A 375 9.74 23.78 6.42
N GLU A 376 9.59 24.88 5.68
CA GLU A 376 8.30 25.29 5.09
C GLU A 376 7.73 24.20 4.16
N GLN A 377 8.57 23.64 3.29
CA GLN A 377 8.18 22.54 2.40
C GLN A 377 7.74 21.30 3.20
N ALA A 378 8.51 20.91 4.22
CA ALA A 378 8.17 19.78 5.09
C ALA A 378 6.80 19.98 5.76
N LEU A 379 6.58 21.15 6.36
CA LEU A 379 5.33 21.48 7.03
C LEU A 379 4.15 21.54 6.06
N SER A 380 4.35 22.08 4.85
CA SER A 380 3.33 22.10 3.79
C SER A 380 2.95 20.68 3.32
N ALA A 381 3.90 19.74 3.38
CA ALA A 381 3.68 18.32 3.07
C ALA A 381 3.00 17.54 4.22
N GLY A 382 2.63 18.20 5.32
CA GLY A 382 1.94 17.58 6.46
C GLY A 382 2.86 17.06 7.56
N VAL A 383 4.16 17.38 7.54
CA VAL A 383 5.07 17.12 8.67
C VAL A 383 4.64 17.98 9.86
N GLN A 384 4.65 17.38 11.05
CA GLN A 384 4.26 18.04 12.30
C GLN A 384 5.46 18.47 13.15
N LYS A 385 6.60 17.76 13.01
CA LYS A 385 7.83 18.01 13.75
C LYS A 385 9.04 17.95 12.83
N VAL A 386 9.92 18.95 12.90
CA VAL A 386 11.16 18.98 12.12
C VAL A 386 12.35 18.98 13.07
N VAL A 387 13.23 18.00 12.94
CA VAL A 387 14.49 17.90 13.70
C VAL A 387 15.62 18.41 12.80
N ILE A 388 16.39 19.38 13.26
CA ILE A 388 17.56 19.90 12.54
C ILE A 388 18.81 19.52 13.32
N VAL A 389 19.72 18.81 12.67
CA VAL A 389 21.01 18.45 13.27
C VAL A 389 22.04 19.49 12.88
N VAL A 390 22.58 20.19 13.86
CA VAL A 390 23.53 21.29 13.71
C VAL A 390 24.88 20.92 14.31
N ASP A 391 25.97 21.49 13.79
CA ASP A 391 27.27 21.40 14.47
C ASP A 391 27.22 22.18 15.79
N GLU A 392 27.91 21.68 16.81
CA GLU A 392 28.04 22.34 18.13
C GLU A 392 28.49 23.81 18.02
N GLY A 393 29.40 24.12 17.09
CA GLY A 393 29.89 25.49 16.86
C GLY A 393 28.91 26.40 16.09
N HIS A 394 27.85 25.86 15.51
CA HIS A 394 26.95 26.57 14.60
C HIS A 394 25.49 26.58 15.04
N ARG A 395 25.16 26.15 16.26
CA ARG A 395 23.77 26.12 16.76
C ARG A 395 23.11 27.49 16.83
N ARG A 396 23.84 28.50 17.33
CA ARG A 396 23.30 29.83 17.63
C ARG A 396 22.55 30.49 16.44
N PRO A 397 23.10 30.53 15.21
CA PRO A 397 22.36 31.04 14.05
C PRO A 397 21.00 30.37 13.79
N PHE A 398 20.85 29.06 14.06
CA PHE A 398 19.57 28.38 13.91
C PHE A 398 18.59 28.74 15.05
N GLU A 399 19.09 28.95 16.27
CA GLU A 399 18.27 29.45 17.37
C GLU A 399 17.76 30.87 17.11
N GLU A 400 18.60 31.74 16.54
CA GLU A 400 18.22 33.10 16.16
C GLU A 400 17.07 33.12 15.12
N ILE A 401 16.99 32.11 14.25
CA ILE A 401 15.90 31.98 13.26
C ILE A 401 14.64 31.34 13.86
N PHE A 402 14.79 30.19 14.55
CA PHE A 402 13.65 29.33 14.90
C PHE A 402 13.20 29.47 16.36
N LYS A 403 13.97 30.11 17.22
CA LYS A 403 13.73 30.13 18.68
C LYS A 403 13.72 31.52 19.30
N GLN A 404 14.12 32.55 18.56
CA GLN A 404 14.20 33.92 19.06
C GLN A 404 13.31 34.85 18.23
N PRO A 405 12.11 35.18 18.73
CA PRO A 405 11.24 36.16 18.09
C PRO A 405 11.91 37.54 18.03
N LEU A 406 11.62 38.28 16.96
CA LEU A 406 12.09 39.67 16.82
C LEU A 406 11.47 40.58 17.88
N ASP A 407 12.24 41.57 18.34
CA ASP A 407 11.74 42.58 19.27
C ASP A 407 10.67 43.49 18.62
N ALA A 408 9.78 44.04 19.44
CA ALA A 408 8.68 44.87 18.99
C ALA A 408 9.14 46.12 18.20
N CYS A 409 10.29 46.71 18.53
CA CYS A 409 10.84 47.86 17.82
C CYS A 409 11.32 47.47 16.41
N SER A 410 11.93 46.30 16.26
CA SER A 410 12.33 45.77 14.95
C SER A 410 11.12 45.39 14.11
N LEU A 411 10.13 44.71 14.67
CA LEU A 411 8.87 44.39 13.98
C LEU A 411 8.16 45.64 13.47
N ASN A 412 8.03 46.69 14.27
CA ASN A 412 7.35 47.93 13.88
C ASN A 412 8.01 48.69 12.72
N ARG A 413 9.29 48.42 12.44
CA ARG A 413 10.02 49.00 11.30
C ARG A 413 9.82 48.21 9.99
N MET A 414 9.21 47.03 10.05
CA MET A 414 9.00 46.17 8.89
C MET A 414 7.67 46.44 8.19
N ALA A 415 7.64 46.19 6.87
CA ALA A 415 6.40 46.19 6.09
C ALA A 415 5.38 45.18 6.67
N ALA A 416 4.08 45.45 6.51
CA ALA A 416 3.02 44.61 7.07
C ALA A 416 3.16 43.12 6.67
N ARG A 417 3.45 42.84 5.39
CA ARG A 417 3.70 41.48 4.88
C ARG A 417 4.82 40.76 5.64
N MET A 418 5.92 41.44 5.94
CA MET A 418 7.06 40.83 6.63
C MET A 418 6.80 40.65 8.13
N ARG A 419 6.01 41.55 8.74
CA ARG A 419 5.55 41.37 10.13
C ARG A 419 4.66 40.14 10.27
N GLU A 420 3.77 39.89 9.32
CA GLU A 420 2.92 38.70 9.30
C GLU A 420 3.77 37.43 9.10
N TYR A 421 4.68 37.45 8.13
CA TYR A 421 5.61 36.34 7.89
C TYR A 421 6.49 36.04 9.11
N SER A 422 6.93 37.05 9.87
CA SER A 422 7.67 36.85 11.12
C SER A 422 6.87 36.01 12.13
N LYS A 423 5.54 36.20 12.22
CA LYS A 423 4.70 35.37 13.10
C LYS A 423 4.65 33.93 12.63
N THR A 424 4.59 33.72 11.31
CA THR A 424 4.67 32.37 10.73
C THR A 424 6.00 31.69 11.07
N ILE A 425 7.12 32.41 11.04
CA ILE A 425 8.42 31.87 11.46
C ILE A 425 8.40 31.46 12.94
N ASP A 426 7.78 32.26 13.81
CA ASP A 426 7.63 31.93 15.23
C ASP A 426 6.81 30.63 15.42
N GLU A 427 5.68 30.48 14.70
CA GLU A 427 4.85 29.27 14.71
C GLU A 427 5.60 28.04 14.16
N ILE A 428 6.40 28.22 13.11
CA ILE A 428 7.30 27.20 12.58
C ILE A 428 8.30 26.78 13.67
N GLY A 429 8.85 27.75 14.39
CA GLY A 429 9.78 27.59 15.48
C GLY A 429 9.30 26.62 16.56
N GLU A 430 8.00 26.62 16.88
CA GLU A 430 7.41 25.68 17.84
C GLU A 430 7.52 24.21 17.40
N ARG A 431 7.59 23.95 16.10
CA ARG A 431 7.66 22.61 15.50
C ARG A 431 9.08 22.15 15.19
N VAL A 432 10.06 23.03 15.34
CA VAL A 432 11.47 22.75 15.07
C VAL A 432 12.20 22.32 16.34
N GLU A 433 12.98 21.24 16.29
CA GLU A 433 13.87 20.80 17.36
C GLU A 433 15.31 20.79 16.87
N LEU A 434 16.23 21.41 17.63
CA LEU A 434 17.65 21.50 17.27
C LEU A 434 18.46 20.47 18.07
N VAL A 435 19.16 19.59 17.38
CA VAL A 435 20.04 18.55 17.94
C VAL A 435 21.48 18.86 17.56
N GLU A 436 22.39 18.83 18.53
CA GLU A 436 23.81 19.09 18.27
C GLU A 436 24.58 17.81 17.93
N GLN A 437 25.46 17.92 16.95
CA GLN A 437 26.45 16.93 16.60
C GLN A 437 27.84 17.45 16.96
N ARG A 438 28.58 16.69 17.78
CA ARG A 438 29.94 17.05 18.22
C ARG A 438 31.01 16.72 17.18
N ASP A 439 30.87 15.59 16.50
CA ASP A 439 31.83 15.13 15.49
C ASP A 439 31.16 15.01 14.11
N GLY A 440 31.61 15.80 13.13
CA GLY A 440 31.15 15.77 11.73
C GLY A 440 31.55 14.51 10.94
N ARG A 441 31.20 13.32 11.43
CA ARG A 441 31.51 12.01 10.82
C ARG A 441 30.60 11.63 9.64
N GLY A 442 29.96 12.62 9.01
CA GLY A 442 29.08 12.45 7.86
C GLY A 442 27.61 12.15 8.21
N LEU A 443 26.82 11.90 7.16
CA LEU A 443 25.35 11.80 7.22
C LEU A 443 24.85 10.72 8.19
N GLY A 444 25.49 9.54 8.22
CA GLY A 444 25.08 8.45 9.11
C GLY A 444 25.20 8.82 10.59
N ALA A 445 26.22 9.62 10.96
CA ALA A 445 26.37 10.12 12.32
C ALA A 445 25.31 11.16 12.67
N ALA A 446 24.95 12.04 11.73
CA ALA A 446 23.87 13.01 11.93
C ALA A 446 22.52 12.31 12.19
N VAL A 447 22.20 11.28 11.41
CA VAL A 447 21.00 10.45 11.62
C VAL A 447 21.01 9.76 12.98
N LEU A 448 22.17 9.24 13.39
CA LEU A 448 22.32 8.59 14.70
C LEU A 448 22.16 9.58 15.87
N CYS A 449 22.68 10.80 15.75
CA CYS A 449 22.51 11.86 16.75
C CYS A 449 21.03 12.22 16.98
N ALA A 450 20.22 12.19 15.92
CA ALA A 450 18.79 12.49 16.01
C ALA A 450 17.94 11.33 16.56
N LYS A 451 18.54 10.18 16.90
CA LYS A 451 17.83 8.97 17.34
C LYS A 451 16.87 9.22 18.51
N GLU A 452 17.30 9.99 19.51
CA GLU A 452 16.45 10.29 20.67
C GLU A 452 15.29 11.23 20.33
N ALA A 453 15.55 12.24 19.49
CA ALA A 453 14.54 13.22 19.06
C ALA A 453 13.47 12.61 18.13
N LEU A 454 13.85 11.65 17.28
CA LEU A 454 12.96 10.99 16.31
C LEU A 454 12.31 9.71 16.89
N GLY A 455 12.97 9.07 17.85
CA GLY A 455 12.52 7.81 18.44
C GLY A 455 12.40 6.69 17.40
N SER A 456 11.27 5.98 17.42
CA SER A 456 11.01 4.82 16.56
C SER A 456 10.11 5.16 15.36
N SER A 457 9.74 6.42 15.16
CA SER A 457 8.81 6.86 14.10
C SER A 457 9.52 6.98 12.75
N PRO A 458 8.84 6.69 11.63
CA PRO A 458 9.38 7.01 10.31
C PRO A 458 9.47 8.52 10.13
N PHE A 459 10.49 8.98 9.42
CA PHE A 459 10.75 10.38 9.17
C PHE A 459 11.25 10.61 7.74
N LEU A 460 11.03 11.82 7.22
CA LEU A 460 11.66 12.27 5.98
C LEU A 460 13.10 12.70 6.26
N LEU A 461 14.07 12.17 5.53
CA LEU A 461 15.44 12.70 5.54
C LEU A 461 15.56 13.72 4.40
N MET A 462 15.76 14.99 4.74
CA MET A 462 15.81 16.10 3.78
C MET A 462 17.20 16.71 3.77
N LEU A 463 17.85 16.72 2.59
CA LEU A 463 19.17 17.31 2.41
C LEU A 463 19.05 18.66 1.72
N GLY A 464 19.76 19.67 2.24
CA GLY A 464 19.71 21.05 1.75
C GLY A 464 20.92 21.50 0.95
N ASP A 465 21.74 20.55 0.47
CA ASP A 465 22.99 20.80 -0.23
C ASP A 465 22.85 20.90 -1.76
N HIS A 466 21.66 20.65 -2.30
CA HIS A 466 21.37 20.70 -3.73
C HIS A 466 20.08 21.46 -4.03
N LEU A 467 20.17 22.44 -4.94
CA LEU A 467 19.00 23.06 -5.56
C LEU A 467 18.78 22.43 -6.92
N TYR A 468 17.58 21.88 -7.12
CA TYR A 468 17.19 21.25 -8.36
C TYR A 468 15.93 21.92 -8.89
N THR A 469 16.00 22.41 -10.13
CA THR A 469 14.83 22.91 -10.89
C THR A 469 14.47 21.87 -11.93
N SER A 470 13.31 21.23 -11.79
CA SER A 470 12.73 20.42 -12.87
C SER A 470 11.88 21.32 -13.75
N THR A 471 12.24 21.44 -15.02
CA THR A 471 11.37 22.04 -16.05
C THR A 471 10.33 21.07 -16.55
#